data_AF-A0A401TB29-F1
#
_entry.id   AF-A0A401TB29-F1
#
_cell.length_a   1.000
_cell.length_b   1.000
_cell.length_c   1.000
_cell.angle_alpha   90.00
_cell.angle_beta   90.00
_cell.angle_gamma   90.00
#
_symmetry.space_group_name_H-M   'P 1'
#
loop_
_entity.id
_entity.type
_entity.pdbx_description
1 polymer ?
#
loop_
_entity_poly.entity_id
_entity_poly.type
_entity_poly.pdbx_seq_one_letter_code
_entity_poly.pdbx_strand_id
1 'polypeptide(L)'
;MSWVFPILLLTALGGSWGCQLPHDWRPQSESCRAELAEIIIYAKVLAVHKDTYSVYNYLPWQYDTDLFYSAEVELLCDQAWGSMLEMPAGARFNLTGLGYFPCHSYTVMENNTYYFFV
;
A
#
# COMPACT_ATOMS: atom_id res chain seq x y z
N MET A 1 -37.40 30.11 -0.08
CA MET A 1 -35.96 30.33 -0.38
C MET A 1 -35.03 30.14 0.83
N SER A 2 -35.46 29.50 1.95
CA SER A 2 -34.63 29.33 3.17
C SER A 2 -34.01 27.94 3.35
N TRP A 3 -34.23 27.00 2.42
CA TRP A 3 -33.75 25.62 2.55
C TRP A 3 -32.43 25.35 1.82
N VAL A 4 -31.89 26.33 1.09
CA VAL A 4 -30.66 26.17 0.29
C VAL A 4 -29.39 26.28 1.15
N PHE A 5 -29.43 27.07 2.22
CA PHE A 5 -28.30 27.28 3.13
C PHE A 5 -27.85 26.04 3.92
N PRO A 6 -28.73 25.20 4.52
CA PRO A 6 -28.26 24.01 5.23
C PRO A 6 -27.69 22.95 4.28
N ILE A 7 -28.19 22.88 3.04
CA ILE A 7 -27.71 21.95 2.02
C ILE A 7 -26.27 22.29 1.60
N LEU A 8 -25.96 23.59 1.46
CA LEU A 8 -24.62 24.05 1.09
C LEU A 8 -23.57 23.81 2.20
N LEU A 9 -23.98 23.78 3.47
CA LEU A 9 -23.08 23.50 4.60
C LEU A 9 -22.77 22.01 4.72
N LEU A 10 -23.75 21.14 4.44
CA LEU A 10 -23.58 19.69 4.41
C LEU A 10 -22.65 19.23 3.28
N THR A 11 -22.70 19.88 2.11
CA THR A 11 -21.79 19.56 0.99
C THR A 11 -20.37 20.05 1.23
N ALA A 12 -20.19 21.19 1.92
CA ALA A 12 -18.87 21.71 2.29
C ALA A 12 -18.16 20.87 3.36
N LEU A 13 -18.91 20.21 4.24
CA LEU A 13 -18.36 19.24 5.20
C LEU A 13 -17.98 17.92 4.51
N GLY A 14 -18.70 17.48 3.49
CA GLY A 14 -18.37 16.23 2.78
C GLY A 14 -17.06 16.27 1.98
N GLY A 15 -16.64 17.45 1.51
CA GLY A 15 -15.43 17.61 0.68
C GLY A 15 -14.10 17.55 1.46
N SER A 16 -14.13 17.64 2.79
CA SER A 16 -12.93 17.60 3.65
C SER A 16 -12.75 16.26 4.38
N TRP A 17 -13.61 15.27 4.12
CA TRP A 17 -13.64 13.99 4.82
C TRP A 17 -13.01 12.85 4.00
N GLY A 18 -12.59 13.11 2.77
CA GLY A 18 -11.85 12.16 1.97
C GLY A 18 -10.40 12.04 2.45
N CYS A 19 -9.84 10.86 2.28
CA CYS A 19 -8.44 10.64 2.61
C CYS A 19 -7.50 11.45 1.69
N GLN A 20 -6.61 12.22 2.31
CA GLN A 20 -5.61 12.98 1.59
C GLN A 20 -4.36 12.13 1.42
N LEU A 21 -3.77 12.15 0.23
CA LEU A 21 -2.51 11.46 -0.05
C LEU A 21 -1.48 11.87 1.01
N PRO A 22 -0.88 10.92 1.75
CA PRO A 22 0.03 11.26 2.83
C PRO A 22 1.27 11.98 2.26
N HIS A 23 1.47 13.23 2.69
CA HIS A 23 2.73 13.96 2.47
C HIS A 23 3.87 13.48 3.39
N ASP A 24 3.53 12.77 4.48
CA ASP A 24 4.45 12.23 5.47
C ASP A 24 4.25 10.72 5.64
N TRP A 25 5.28 10.01 6.11
CA TRP A 25 5.28 8.57 6.38
C TRP A 25 4.41 8.10 7.55
N ARG A 26 3.64 8.99 8.19
CA ARG A 26 2.88 8.66 9.40
C ARG A 26 1.82 7.57 9.11
N PRO A 27 1.57 6.64 10.05
CA PRO A 27 0.54 5.64 9.89
C PRO A 27 -0.84 6.27 9.67
N GLN A 28 -1.54 5.84 8.61
CA GLN A 28 -2.92 6.18 8.32
C GLN A 28 -3.86 5.10 8.85
N SER A 29 -5.15 5.41 9.03
CA SER A 29 -6.16 4.39 9.34
C SER A 29 -6.30 3.40 8.18
N GLU A 30 -6.76 2.17 8.48
CA GLU A 30 -6.99 1.15 7.46
C GLU A 30 -7.98 1.61 6.38
N SER A 31 -9.07 2.26 6.80
CA SER A 31 -10.06 2.85 5.88
C SER A 31 -9.41 3.82 4.89
N CYS A 32 -8.48 4.62 5.37
CA CYS A 32 -7.83 5.64 4.58
C CYS A 32 -6.83 5.06 3.58
N ARG A 33 -6.10 4.01 4.00
CA ARG A 33 -5.23 3.26 3.11
C ARG A 33 -6.02 2.53 2.03
N ALA A 34 -7.20 2.02 2.36
CA ALA A 34 -8.08 1.35 1.41
C ALA A 34 -8.67 2.31 0.37
N GLU A 35 -8.99 3.55 0.77
CA GLU A 35 -9.47 4.59 -0.16
C GLU A 35 -8.38 5.08 -1.13
N LEU A 36 -7.11 5.07 -0.69
CA LEU A 36 -5.98 5.61 -1.45
C LEU A 36 -5.23 4.57 -2.29
N ALA A 37 -5.31 3.29 -1.94
CA ALA A 37 -4.66 2.22 -2.68
C ALA A 37 -5.44 1.90 -3.95
N GLU A 38 -4.72 1.73 -5.05
CA GLU A 38 -5.33 1.29 -6.31
C GLU A 38 -5.69 -0.19 -6.22
N ILE A 39 -4.85 -0.98 -5.54
CA ILE A 39 -4.99 -2.43 -5.45
C ILE A 39 -4.80 -2.90 -4.00
N ILE A 40 -5.69 -3.77 -3.53
CA ILE A 40 -5.58 -4.44 -2.24
C ILE A 40 -5.54 -5.94 -2.45
N ILE A 41 -4.44 -6.58 -2.04
CA ILE A 41 -4.24 -8.03 -2.20
C ILE A 41 -4.08 -8.70 -0.84
N TYR A 42 -4.59 -9.93 -0.73
CA TYR A 42 -4.34 -10.81 0.40
C TYR A 42 -3.42 -11.95 -0.06
N ALA A 43 -2.19 -11.95 0.45
CA ALA A 43 -1.14 -12.82 -0.06
C ALA A 43 -0.25 -13.37 1.06
N LYS A 44 0.31 -14.55 0.79
CA LYS A 44 1.32 -15.20 1.63
C LYS A 44 2.71 -14.90 1.09
N VAL A 45 3.64 -14.53 1.96
CA VAL A 45 5.05 -14.33 1.60
C VAL A 45 5.74 -15.68 1.51
N LEU A 46 6.32 -15.98 0.34
CA LEU A 46 7.06 -17.20 0.09
C LEU A 46 8.55 -17.03 0.39
N ALA A 47 9.15 -15.95 -0.11
CA ALA A 47 10.57 -15.66 0.03
C ALA A 47 10.83 -14.15 0.03
N VAL A 48 11.83 -13.71 0.78
CA VAL A 48 12.27 -12.30 0.81
C VAL A 48 13.62 -12.16 0.11
N HIS A 49 13.66 -11.29 -0.89
CA HIS A 49 14.83 -11.01 -1.72
C HIS A 49 15.34 -9.60 -1.44
N LYS A 50 16.62 -9.45 -1.13
CA LYS A 50 17.23 -8.11 -1.07
C LYS A 50 17.28 -7.51 -2.47
N ASP A 51 16.75 -6.30 -2.63
CA ASP A 51 16.85 -5.61 -3.91
C ASP A 51 18.27 -5.07 -4.07
N THR A 52 18.98 -5.56 -5.08
CA THR A 52 20.32 -5.07 -5.42
C THR A 52 20.23 -3.64 -5.96
N TYR A 53 20.79 -2.70 -5.20
CA TYR A 53 21.26 -1.36 -5.56
C TYR A 53 20.63 -0.75 -6.84
N SER A 54 19.58 0.06 -6.67
CA SER A 54 19.10 0.94 -7.75
C SER A 54 19.70 2.33 -7.57
N VAL A 55 20.12 2.98 -8.66
CA VAL A 55 20.65 4.37 -8.66
C VAL A 55 19.64 5.37 -8.07
N TYR A 56 18.37 4.99 -8.01
CA TYR A 56 17.27 5.79 -7.47
C TYR A 56 16.95 5.50 -5.98
N ASN A 57 17.58 4.50 -5.37
CA ASN A 57 17.44 4.16 -3.94
C ASN A 57 18.53 4.84 -3.08
N TYR A 58 18.72 6.15 -3.26
CA TYR A 58 19.65 6.92 -2.44
C TYR A 58 18.88 7.92 -1.58
N LEU A 59 18.84 7.68 -0.27
CA LEU A 59 18.48 8.71 0.70
C LEU A 59 19.76 9.48 1.06
N PRO A 60 19.81 10.82 0.89
CA PRO A 60 21.02 11.62 1.13
C PRO A 60 21.67 11.48 2.51
N TRP A 61 20.94 10.91 3.47
CA TRP A 61 21.30 10.84 4.89
C TRP A 61 21.56 9.41 5.38
N GLN A 62 21.38 8.39 4.53
CA GLN A 62 21.45 6.98 4.92
C GLN A 62 22.45 6.23 4.01
N TYR A 63 23.59 5.86 4.59
CA TYR A 63 24.65 5.10 3.90
C TYR A 63 24.37 3.59 3.84
N ASP A 64 23.32 3.11 4.51
CA ASP A 64 22.87 1.72 4.39
C ASP A 64 22.03 1.56 3.12
N THR A 65 22.58 0.80 2.19
CA THR A 65 22.02 0.52 0.85
C THR A 65 20.88 -0.51 0.87
N ASP A 66 20.56 -1.05 2.05
CA ASP A 66 19.63 -2.16 2.26
C ASP A 66 18.22 -1.67 2.67
N LEU A 67 17.84 -0.45 2.27
CA LEU A 67 16.55 0.15 2.61
C LEU A 67 15.37 -0.56 1.97
N PHE A 68 15.55 -1.14 0.79
CA PHE A 68 14.47 -1.80 0.07
C PHE A 68 14.74 -3.26 -0.20
N TYR A 69 13.68 -4.04 -0.14
CA TYR A 69 13.69 -5.44 -0.51
C TYR A 69 12.40 -5.78 -1.27
N SER A 70 12.44 -6.88 -1.99
CA SER A 70 11.29 -7.46 -2.67
C SER A 70 10.88 -8.76 -2.00
N ALA A 71 9.62 -9.13 -2.13
CA ALA A 71 9.08 -10.37 -1.60
C ALA A 71 8.35 -11.11 -2.71
N GLU A 72 8.64 -12.40 -2.86
CA GLU A 72 7.80 -13.28 -3.66
C GLU A 72 6.55 -13.61 -2.84
N VAL A 73 5.38 -13.37 -3.42
CA VAL A 73 4.10 -13.60 -2.76
C VAL A 73 3.20 -14.48 -3.59
N GLU A 74 2.37 -15.25 -2.89
CA GLU A 74 1.31 -16.08 -3.46
C GLU A 74 -0.05 -15.55 -3.04
N LEU A 75 -0.92 -15.27 -4.01
CA LEU A 75 -2.29 -14.83 -3.73
C LEU A 75 -3.09 -15.95 -3.05
N LEU A 76 -3.83 -15.59 -2.01
CA LEU A 76 -4.71 -16.54 -1.31
C LEU A 76 -6.17 -16.42 -1.75
N CYS A 77 -6.52 -15.35 -2.46
CA CYS A 77 -7.85 -15.10 -2.98
C CYS A 77 -7.75 -14.63 -4.43
N ASP A 78 -8.77 -14.94 -5.22
CA ASP A 78 -8.93 -14.37 -6.55
C ASP A 78 -9.06 -12.85 -6.43
N GLN A 79 -8.26 -12.13 -7.20
CA GLN A 79 -8.30 -10.67 -7.26
C GLN A 79 -8.60 -10.23 -8.68
N ALA A 80 -9.64 -9.41 -8.82
CA ALA A 80 -10.01 -8.79 -10.07
C ALA A 80 -9.53 -7.33 -10.06
N TRP A 81 -8.51 -7.02 -10.84
CA TRP A 81 -8.03 -5.65 -11.01
C TRP A 81 -8.88 -4.94 -12.06
N GLY A 82 -10.11 -4.60 -11.68
CA GLY A 82 -11.06 -3.93 -12.56
C GLY A 82 -11.23 -4.66 -13.90
N SER A 83 -11.05 -3.93 -15.01
CA SER A 83 -11.23 -4.45 -16.37
C SER A 83 -10.01 -5.14 -16.98
N MET A 84 -8.90 -5.25 -16.25
CA MET A 84 -7.63 -5.71 -16.85
C MET A 84 -6.88 -6.66 -15.90
N LEU A 85 -7.00 -7.95 -16.21
CA LEU A 85 -6.44 -9.13 -15.55
C LEU A 85 -7.15 -9.58 -14.25
N GLU A 86 -7.81 -10.73 -14.36
CA GLU A 86 -8.16 -11.57 -13.20
C GLU A 86 -6.92 -12.35 -12.78
N MET A 87 -6.46 -12.13 -11.55
CA MET A 87 -5.34 -12.84 -10.97
C MET A 87 -5.91 -13.95 -10.06
N PRO A 88 -5.78 -15.24 -10.43
CA PRO A 88 -6.36 -16.32 -9.65
C PRO A 88 -5.58 -16.55 -8.35
N ALA A 89 -6.25 -17.13 -7.36
CA ALA A 89 -5.62 -17.65 -6.16
C ALA A 89 -4.52 -18.66 -6.54
N GLY A 90 -3.40 -18.60 -5.84
CA GLY A 90 -2.19 -19.35 -6.16
C GLY A 90 -1.28 -18.68 -7.20
N ALA A 91 -1.69 -17.57 -7.82
CA ALA A 91 -0.79 -16.79 -8.67
C ALA A 91 0.37 -16.22 -7.83
N ARG A 92 1.57 -16.27 -8.42
CA ARG A 92 2.82 -15.83 -7.79
C ARG A 92 3.42 -14.65 -8.52
N PHE A 93 3.88 -13.67 -7.77
CA PHE A 93 4.58 -12.50 -8.30
C PHE A 93 5.46 -11.86 -7.23
N ASN A 94 6.35 -10.98 -7.68
CA ASN A 94 7.26 -10.25 -6.80
C ASN A 94 6.68 -8.87 -6.47
N LEU A 95 6.52 -8.61 -5.18
CA LEU A 95 6.25 -7.28 -4.64
C LEU A 95 7.57 -6.58 -4.36
N THR A 96 7.76 -5.38 -4.91
CA THR A 96 8.95 -4.55 -4.69
C THR A 96 8.62 -3.36 -3.80
N GLY A 97 9.63 -2.58 -3.39
CA GLY A 97 9.42 -1.34 -2.63
C GLY A 97 9.09 -1.54 -1.15
N LEU A 98 9.31 -2.74 -0.61
CA LEU A 98 9.17 -3.02 0.83
C LEU A 98 10.40 -2.49 1.58
N GLY A 99 10.25 -2.21 2.88
CA GLY A 99 11.40 -1.87 3.74
C GLY A 99 11.70 -0.38 3.94
N TYR A 100 10.91 0.53 3.36
CA TYR A 100 11.16 1.98 3.42
C TYR A 100 11.44 2.54 4.84
N PHE A 101 10.85 1.96 5.89
CA PHE A 101 11.23 2.23 7.27
C PHE A 101 11.62 0.95 8.02
N PRO A 102 12.74 0.97 8.78
CA PRO A 102 13.18 -0.17 9.60
C PRO A 102 12.29 -0.39 10.86
N CYS A 103 11.31 0.48 11.12
CA CYS A 103 10.36 0.30 12.21
C CYS A 103 9.34 -0.80 11.84
N HIS A 104 9.14 -1.76 12.76
CA HIS A 104 8.47 -3.06 12.61
C HIS A 104 7.10 -3.11 11.89
N SER A 105 6.39 -2.02 11.67
CA SER A 105 5.04 -2.04 11.09
C SER A 105 5.01 -2.32 9.57
N TYR A 106 6.13 -2.10 8.86
CA TYR A 106 6.20 -2.23 7.40
C TYR A 106 7.14 -3.35 6.93
N THR A 107 7.53 -4.23 7.85
CA THR A 107 8.38 -5.39 7.56
C THR A 107 7.53 -6.64 7.36
N VAL A 108 7.77 -7.38 6.28
CA VAL A 108 7.15 -8.68 6.06
C VAL A 108 8.11 -9.81 6.42
N MET A 109 7.54 -10.93 6.84
CA MET A 109 8.27 -12.14 7.19
C MET A 109 7.84 -13.28 6.27
N GLU A 110 8.79 -14.15 5.95
CA GLU A 110 8.49 -15.38 5.21
C GLU A 110 7.45 -16.24 5.90
N ASN A 111 6.63 -16.92 5.11
CA ASN A 111 5.55 -17.81 5.56
C ASN A 111 4.40 -17.13 6.32
N ASN A 112 4.40 -15.79 6.42
CA ASN A 112 3.28 -15.02 6.96
C ASN A 112 2.36 -14.50 5.86
N THR A 113 1.14 -14.16 6.26
CA THR A 113 0.07 -13.63 5.39
C THR A 113 -0.24 -12.19 5.74
N TYR A 114 -0.36 -11.34 4.72
CA TYR A 114 -0.60 -9.91 4.91
C TYR A 114 -1.62 -9.37 3.90
N TYR A 115 -2.29 -8.29 4.30
CA TYR A 115 -2.97 -7.40 3.36
C TYR A 115 -1.98 -6.36 2.85
N PHE A 116 -1.73 -6.37 1.55
CA PHE A 116 -0.90 -5.37 0.90
C PHE A 116 -1.80 -4.35 0.22
N PHE A 117 -1.43 -3.08 0.37
CA PHE A 117 -2.10 -1.91 -0.20
C PHE A 117 -1.06 -1.31 -1.15
N VAL A 118 -1.28 -1.49 -2.44
CA VAL A 118 -0.32 -1.21 -3.52
C VAL A 118 -0.85 -0.09 -4.41
#